data_AF-A0A3L8C2Y9-F1
#
_entry.id   AF-A0A3L8C2Y9-F1
#
_cell.length_a   1.000
_cell.length_b   1.000
_cell.length_c   1.000
_cell.angle_alpha   90.00
_cell.angle_beta   90.00
_cell.angle_gamma   90.00
#
_symmetry.space_group_name_H-M   'P 1'
#
loop_
_entity.id
_entity.type
_entity.pdbx_description
1 polymer ?
#
loop_
_entity_poly.entity_id
_entity_poly.type
_entity_poly.pdbx_seq_one_letter_code
_entity_poly.pdbx_strand_id
1 'polypeptide(L)'
;MLDYVEYTITWAVYLAAAVGLMAVWWRLTRIIPWHTLKQVLRVVVAAAILMPAPVIYGSADWAPALFVLLLDSTVAKEADTMRAVPFLLYGLILGLLALFADGLFRYWRNKKAAF
;
A
#
# COMPACT_ATOMS: atom_id res chain seq x y z
N MET A 1 -0.63 -18.65 17.82
CA MET A 1 -0.50 -18.62 16.35
C MET A 1 -1.90 -18.77 15.81
N LEU A 2 -2.32 -17.94 14.85
CA LEU A 2 -3.67 -18.05 14.28
C LEU A 2 -3.79 -19.39 13.55
N ASP A 3 -4.96 -20.03 13.64
CA ASP A 3 -5.23 -21.17 12.77
C ASP A 3 -5.30 -20.70 11.30
N TYR A 4 -5.04 -21.61 10.35
CA TYR A 4 -5.02 -21.29 8.92
C TYR A 4 -6.31 -20.61 8.46
N VAL A 5 -7.47 -21.08 8.98
CA VAL A 5 -8.78 -20.51 8.66
C VAL A 5 -8.90 -19.09 9.22
N GLU A 6 -8.49 -18.86 10.46
CA GLU A 6 -8.51 -17.54 11.10
C GLU A 6 -7.59 -16.54 10.38
N TYR A 7 -6.39 -16.97 10.01
CA TYR A 7 -5.43 -16.17 9.26
C TYR A 7 -6.00 -15.76 7.89
N THR A 8 -6.57 -16.72 7.17
CA THR A 8 -7.17 -16.50 5.84
C THR A 8 -8.37 -15.57 5.91
N ILE A 9 -9.25 -15.77 6.89
CA ILE A 9 -10.42 -14.89 7.11
C ILE A 9 -9.97 -13.48 7.47
N THR A 10 -8.93 -13.34 8.32
CA THR A 10 -8.37 -12.05 8.70
C THR A 10 -7.91 -11.27 7.47
N TRP A 11 -7.15 -11.90 6.58
CA TRP A 11 -6.73 -11.28 5.31
C TRP A 11 -7.90 -10.97 4.39
N ALA A 12 -8.90 -11.85 4.28
CA ALA A 12 -10.08 -11.62 3.46
C ALA A 12 -10.87 -10.39 3.92
N VAL A 13 -11.13 -10.30 5.23
CA VAL A 13 -11.82 -9.15 5.84
C VAL A 13 -10.97 -7.87 5.69
N TYR A 14 -9.66 -7.97 5.92
CA TYR A 14 -8.75 -6.85 5.76
C TYR A 14 -8.75 -6.30 4.32
N LEU A 15 -8.61 -7.17 3.32
CA LEU A 15 -8.60 -6.77 1.92
C LEU A 15 -9.95 -6.19 1.49
N ALA A 16 -11.07 -6.75 1.97
CA ALA A 16 -12.39 -6.17 1.73
C ALA A 16 -12.49 -4.74 2.32
N ALA A 17 -12.01 -4.52 3.53
CA ALA A 17 -11.96 -3.20 4.15
C ALA A 17 -11.00 -2.25 3.40
N ALA A 18 -9.84 -2.74 2.95
CA ALA A 18 -8.86 -1.99 2.19
C ALA A 18 -9.45 -1.48 0.86
N VAL A 19 -10.23 -2.30 0.16
CA VAL A 19 -10.95 -1.90 -1.05
C VAL A 19 -11.96 -0.80 -0.75
N GLY A 20 -12.74 -0.94 0.32
CA GLY A 20 -13.68 0.10 0.77
C GLY A 20 -12.98 1.43 1.08
N LEU A 21 -11.89 1.37 1.83
CA LEU A 21 -11.08 2.54 2.18
C LEU A 21 -10.47 3.20 0.94
N MET A 22 -9.96 2.39 -0.01
CA MET A 22 -9.44 2.89 -1.28
C MET A 22 -10.52 3.58 -2.12
N ALA A 23 -11.74 3.03 -2.15
CA ALA A 23 -12.86 3.64 -2.87
C ALA A 23 -13.24 5.01 -2.29
N VAL A 24 -13.30 5.12 -0.95
CA VAL A 24 -13.52 6.40 -0.26
C VAL A 24 -12.37 7.36 -0.54
N TRP A 25 -11.12 6.92 -0.42
CA TRP A 25 -9.94 7.74 -0.70
C TRP A 25 -9.92 8.26 -2.15
N TRP A 26 -10.32 7.42 -3.11
CA TRP A 26 -10.50 7.85 -4.49
C TRP A 26 -11.57 8.91 -4.66
N ARG A 27 -12.68 8.83 -3.91
CA ARG A 27 -13.73 9.85 -3.94
C ARG A 27 -13.26 11.17 -3.36
N LEU A 28 -12.51 11.15 -2.25
CA LEU A 28 -11.94 12.34 -1.62
C LEU A 28 -10.89 13.00 -2.52
N THR A 29 -9.94 12.23 -3.05
CA THR A 29 -8.86 12.75 -3.90
C THR A 29 -9.33 13.23 -5.28
N ARG A 30 -10.58 12.96 -5.70
CA ARG A 30 -11.15 13.51 -6.95
C ARG A 30 -11.29 15.04 -6.92
N ILE A 31 -11.41 15.64 -5.74
CA ILE A 31 -11.61 17.09 -5.57
C ILE A 31 -10.30 17.86 -5.85
N ILE A 32 -9.15 17.19 -5.77
CA ILE A 32 -7.84 17.80 -5.96
C ILE A 32 -7.60 18.09 -7.46
N PRO A 33 -7.36 19.36 -7.85
CA PRO A 33 -7.22 19.75 -9.26
C PRO A 33 -5.90 19.26 -9.88
N TRP A 34 -4.85 19.07 -9.08
CA TRP A 34 -3.53 18.67 -9.57
C TRP A 34 -3.47 17.16 -9.82
N HIS A 35 -3.40 16.77 -11.10
CA HIS A 35 -3.44 15.36 -11.51
C HIS A 35 -2.32 14.51 -10.89
N THR A 36 -1.07 14.99 -10.95
CA THR A 36 0.10 14.30 -10.41
C THR A 36 0.01 14.11 -8.89
N LEU A 37 -0.29 15.18 -8.13
CA LEU A 37 -0.43 15.10 -6.68
C LEU A 37 -1.51 14.10 -6.26
N LYS A 38 -2.66 14.12 -6.95
CA LYS A 38 -3.74 13.16 -6.74
C LYS A 38 -3.28 11.71 -6.94
N GLN A 39 -2.51 11.44 -8.00
CA GLN A 39 -1.98 10.09 -8.26
C GLN A 39 -0.97 9.66 -7.19
N VAL A 40 -0.04 10.55 -6.82
CA VAL A 40 0.95 10.28 -5.77
C VAL A 40 0.25 9.96 -4.44
N LEU A 41 -0.73 10.76 -4.02
CA LEU A 41 -1.50 10.51 -2.79
C LEU A 41 -2.24 9.17 -2.79
N ARG A 42 -2.74 8.72 -3.96
CA ARG A 42 -3.37 7.41 -4.08
C ARG A 42 -2.37 6.28 -3.93
N VAL A 43 -1.17 6.44 -4.49
CA VAL A 43 -0.08 5.49 -4.32
C VAL A 43 0.40 5.43 -2.89
N VAL A 44 0.55 6.56 -2.20
CA VAL A 44 0.97 6.60 -0.79
C VAL A 44 0.00 5.79 0.07
N VAL A 45 -1.31 6.01 -0.08
CA VAL A 45 -2.33 5.28 0.69
C VAL A 45 -2.39 3.80 0.27
N ALA A 46 -2.25 3.50 -1.01
CA ALA A 46 -2.21 2.12 -1.49
C ALA A 46 -1.00 1.37 -0.93
N ALA A 47 0.19 1.97 -0.95
CA ALA A 47 1.40 1.39 -0.38
C ALA A 47 1.25 1.16 1.13
N ALA A 48 0.66 2.11 1.85
CA ALA A 48 0.45 1.99 3.29
C ALA A 48 -0.47 0.80 3.65
N ILE A 49 -1.57 0.62 2.92
CA ILE A 49 -2.58 -0.38 3.27
C ILE A 49 -2.26 -1.74 2.63
N LEU A 50 -1.77 -1.78 1.41
CA LEU A 50 -1.67 -3.04 0.67
C LEU A 50 -0.34 -3.76 0.84
N MET A 51 0.72 -3.11 1.32
CA MET A 51 1.99 -3.82 1.49
C MET A 51 1.98 -4.72 2.72
N PRO A 52 2.29 -6.01 2.58
CA PRO A 52 2.51 -6.90 3.71
C PRO A 52 3.97 -6.79 4.22
N ALA A 53 4.16 -7.05 5.51
CA ALA A 53 5.44 -7.25 6.18
C ALA A 53 5.35 -8.46 7.13
N PRO A 54 6.47 -9.13 7.41
CA PRO A 54 6.48 -10.24 8.37
C PRO A 54 6.08 -9.77 9.77
N VAL A 55 5.25 -10.56 10.46
CA VAL A 55 4.79 -10.24 11.83
C VAL A 55 5.98 -10.27 12.80
N ILE A 56 6.84 -11.27 12.67
CA ILE A 56 8.11 -11.42 13.40
C ILE A 56 9.19 -11.80 12.39
N TYR A 57 10.44 -11.34 12.57
CA TYR A 57 11.52 -11.79 11.70
C TYR A 57 11.65 -13.32 11.77
N GLY A 58 11.62 -13.96 10.60
CA GLY A 58 11.67 -15.42 10.48
C GLY A 58 10.32 -16.14 10.68
N SER A 59 9.21 -15.42 10.91
CA SER A 59 7.88 -16.04 10.91
C SER A 59 7.37 -16.31 9.50
N ALA A 60 6.60 -17.38 9.33
CA ALA A 60 5.85 -17.64 8.10
C ALA A 60 4.65 -16.69 7.94
N ASP A 61 4.19 -16.09 9.04
CA ASP A 61 3.02 -15.22 9.06
C ASP A 61 3.36 -13.79 8.67
N TRP A 62 2.51 -13.20 7.82
CA TRP A 62 2.61 -11.83 7.36
C TRP A 62 1.38 -11.03 7.79
N ALA A 63 1.58 -9.74 8.00
CA ALA A 63 0.51 -8.78 8.30
C ALA A 63 0.70 -7.50 7.47
N PRO A 64 -0.30 -6.63 7.35
CA PRO A 64 -0.14 -5.35 6.70
C PRO A 64 0.98 -4.52 7.37
N ALA A 65 1.91 -4.01 6.57
CA ALA A 65 3.12 -3.33 7.03
C ALA A 65 2.79 -2.10 7.88
N LEU A 66 1.71 -1.38 7.56
CA LEU A 66 1.23 -0.27 8.37
C LEU A 66 0.81 -0.73 9.78
N PHE A 67 0.16 -1.88 9.92
CA PHE A 67 -0.21 -2.40 11.24
C PHE A 67 1.00 -2.91 12.02
N VAL A 68 1.96 -3.55 11.35
CA VAL A 68 3.23 -3.93 11.99
C VAL A 68 3.92 -2.68 12.54
N LEU A 69 4.08 -1.63 11.73
CA LEU A 69 4.67 -0.35 12.16
C LEU A 69 3.91 0.30 13.33
N LEU A 70 2.58 0.36 13.23
CA LEU A 70 1.75 0.99 14.26
C LEU A 70 1.82 0.23 15.59
N LEU A 71 1.73 -1.10 15.55
CA LEU A 71 1.80 -1.92 16.77
C LEU A 71 3.20 -1.91 17.38
N ASP A 72 4.24 -1.96 16.55
CA ASP A 72 5.62 -1.89 17.03
C ASP A 72 5.94 -0.52 17.66
N SER A 73 5.37 0.57 17.13
CA SER A 73 5.61 1.92 17.66
C SER A 73 4.78 2.26 18.90
N THR A 74 3.61 1.64 19.07
CA THR A 74 2.66 2.02 20.13
C THR A 74 2.53 0.99 21.24
N VAL A 75 2.68 -0.30 20.94
CA VAL A 75 2.41 -1.40 21.88
C VAL A 75 3.69 -2.15 22.26
N ALA A 76 4.55 -2.46 21.29
CA ALA A 76 5.71 -3.31 21.53
C ALA A 76 6.93 -2.49 22.00
N LYS A 77 7.25 -2.57 23.29
CA LYS A 77 8.37 -1.81 23.89
C LYS A 77 9.78 -2.28 23.51
N GLU A 78 9.91 -3.53 23.07
CA GLU A 78 11.21 -4.15 22.74
C GLU A 78 11.36 -4.49 21.25
N ALA A 79 10.36 -4.18 20.41
CA ALA A 79 10.42 -4.46 18.98
C ALA A 79 11.25 -3.39 18.24
N ASP A 80 11.98 -3.83 17.21
CA ASP A 80 12.58 -2.90 16.26
C ASP A 80 11.48 -2.19 15.46
N THR A 81 11.16 -0.98 15.86
CA THR A 81 10.08 -0.16 15.29
C THR A 81 10.28 0.14 13.81
N MET A 82 11.51 0.04 13.29
CA MET A 82 11.82 0.42 11.92
C MET A 82 11.73 -0.75 10.93
N ARG A 83 11.51 -1.99 11.40
CA ARG A 83 11.50 -3.18 10.54
C ARG A 83 10.42 -3.18 9.45
N ALA A 84 9.30 -2.51 9.69
CA ALA A 84 8.21 -2.41 8.72
C ALA A 84 8.42 -1.30 7.68
N VAL A 85 9.33 -0.35 7.94
CA VAL A 85 9.56 0.82 7.08
C VAL A 85 10.09 0.42 5.70
N PRO A 86 11.07 -0.49 5.55
CA PRO A 86 11.52 -0.94 4.23
C PRO A 86 10.39 -1.48 3.35
N PHE A 87 9.45 -2.25 3.91
CA PHE A 87 8.31 -2.80 3.16
C PHE A 87 7.36 -1.70 2.66
N LEU A 88 7.09 -0.70 3.50
CA LEU A 88 6.30 0.47 3.10
C LEU A 88 7.00 1.27 1.99
N LEU A 89 8.32 1.44 2.09
CA LEU A 89 9.13 2.10 1.06
C LEU A 89 9.15 1.30 -0.25
N TYR A 90 9.24 -0.03 -0.20
CA TYR A 90 9.13 -0.87 -1.39
C TYR A 90 7.78 -0.70 -2.06
N GLY A 91 6.68 -0.71 -1.30
CA GLY A 91 5.35 -0.42 -1.83
C GLY A 91 5.25 0.96 -2.48
N LEU A 92 5.82 1.97 -1.84
CA LEU A 92 5.82 3.34 -2.36
C LEU A 92 6.62 3.43 -3.66
N ILE A 93 7.84 2.89 -3.69
CA ILE A 93 8.71 2.89 -4.87
C ILE A 93 8.04 2.15 -6.03
N LEU A 94 7.51 0.95 -5.80
CA LEU A 94 6.82 0.17 -6.82
C LEU A 94 5.59 0.92 -7.36
N GLY A 95 4.80 1.54 -6.47
CA GLY A 95 3.64 2.34 -6.88
C GLY A 95 4.03 3.58 -7.69
N LEU A 96 5.10 4.28 -7.32
CA LEU A 96 5.61 5.43 -8.07
C LEU A 96 6.16 5.02 -9.44
N LEU A 97 6.88 3.90 -9.52
CA LEU A 97 7.34 3.33 -10.79
C LEU A 97 6.16 2.96 -11.70
N ALA A 98 5.10 2.38 -11.15
CA ALA A 98 3.88 2.06 -11.89
C ALA A 98 3.20 3.33 -12.43
N LEU A 99 3.13 4.41 -11.64
CA LEU A 99 2.62 5.70 -12.11
C LEU A 99 3.49 6.30 -13.22
N PHE A 100 4.80 6.21 -13.09
CA PHE A 100 5.72 6.71 -14.10
C PHE A 100 5.58 5.94 -15.41
N ALA A 101 5.46 4.61 -15.33
CA ALA A 101 5.21 3.75 -16.49
C ALA A 101 3.87 4.05 -17.17
N ASP A 102 2.78 4.26 -16.42
CA ASP A 102 1.48 4.67 -16.97
C ASP A 102 1.57 6.04 -17.67
N GLY A 103 2.29 6.99 -17.07
CA GLY A 103 2.56 8.31 -17.66
C GLY A 103 3.32 8.20 -18.99
N LEU A 104 4.39 7.40 -19.02
CA LEU A 104 5.20 7.18 -20.21
C LEU A 104 4.40 6.49 -21.32
N PHE A 105 3.61 5.49 -20.96
CA PHE A 105 2.74 4.77 -21.90
C PHE A 105 1.70 5.70 -22.54
N ARG A 106 1.06 6.56 -21.74
CA ARG A 106 0.12 7.59 -22.25
C ARG A 106 0.81 8.58 -23.17
N TYR A 107 2.02 9.03 -22.82
CA TYR A 107 2.81 9.93 -23.65
C TYR A 107 3.15 9.31 -25.01
N TRP A 108 3.57 8.05 -25.04
CA TRP A 108 3.89 7.33 -26.27
C TRP A 108 2.66 7.10 -27.14
N ARG A 109 1.52 6.74 -26.53
CA ARG A 109 0.26 6.54 -27.26
C ARG A 109 -0.23 7.82 -27.93
N ASN A 110 -0.13 8.96 -27.24
CA ASN A 110 -0.56 10.25 -27.79
C ASN A 110 0.34 10.72 -28.94
N LYS A 111 1.63 10.39 -28.93
CA LYS A 111 2.53 10.67 -30.07
C LYS A 111 2.18 9.84 -31.32
N LYS A 112 1.80 8.58 -31.15
CA LYS A 112 1.44 7.70 -32.28
C LYS A 112 0.11 8.05 -32.94
N ALA A 113 -0.75 8.80 -32.27
CA ALA A 113 -2.04 9.26 -32.81
C ALA A 113 -1.94 10.61 -33.56
N ALA A 114 -0.77 11.26 -33.55
CA ALA A 114 -0.52 12.54 -34.20
C ALA A 114 0.26 12.39 -35.53
N PHE A 115 0.52 11.16 -35.96
CA PHE A 115 1.03 10.76 -37.27
C PHE A 115 0.00 9.84 -37.94
#